data_AF-A0A3S3RC71-F1
#
_entry.id   AF-A0A3S3RC71-F1
#
_cell.length_a   1.000
_cell.length_b   1.000
_cell.length_c   1.000
_cell.angle_alpha   90.00
_cell.angle_beta   90.00
_cell.angle_gamma   90.00
#
_symmetry.space_group_name_H-M   'P 1'
#
loop_
_entity.id
_entity.type
_entity.pdbx_description
1 polymer ?
#
loop_
_entity_poly.entity_id
_entity_poly.type
_entity_poly.pdbx_seq_one_letter_code
_entity_poly.pdbx_strand_id
1 'polypeptide(L)'
;MSFSEHLDNFIKQRDKQPQSATKTTFRRQYAVQEPTNQSIARDAIAKAQEDASKQATIDTKSLHVRINGRCVTENEAQVVDQLKVDSAPANPDRIDYIKQLRKELKLKKRSS
;
A
#
# COMPACT_ATOMS: atom_id res chain seq x y z
N MET A 1 -13.48 -12.94 -27.74
CA MET A 1 -12.16 -13.45 -28.16
C MET A 1 -11.48 -14.03 -26.96
N SER A 2 -11.24 -15.34 -26.99
CA SER A 2 -10.64 -16.09 -25.87
C SER A 2 -9.13 -15.88 -25.86
N PHE A 3 -8.50 -15.90 -24.69
CA PHE A 3 -7.05 -15.77 -24.53
C PHE A 3 -6.26 -16.72 -25.44
N SER A 4 -6.78 -17.92 -25.66
CA SER A 4 -6.18 -18.92 -26.55
C SER A 4 -6.11 -18.46 -28.02
N GLU A 5 -7.15 -17.78 -28.52
CA GLU A 5 -7.13 -17.23 -29.89
C GLU A 5 -6.08 -16.14 -30.05
N HIS A 6 -5.76 -15.40 -28.98
CA HIS A 6 -4.74 -14.36 -29.01
C HIS A 6 -3.33 -14.95 -29.13
N LEU A 7 -3.05 -16.05 -28.43
CA LEU A 7 -1.77 -16.75 -28.53
C LEU A 7 -1.57 -17.38 -29.90
N ASP A 8 -2.60 -18.00 -30.46
CA ASP A 8 -2.53 -18.61 -31.79
C ASP A 8 -2.29 -17.56 -32.88
N ASN A 9 -2.91 -16.40 -32.76
CA ASN A 9 -2.69 -15.29 -33.68
C ASN A 9 -1.28 -14.70 -33.54
N PHE A 10 -0.74 -14.64 -32.33
CA PHE A 10 0.63 -14.17 -32.07
C PHE A 10 1.67 -15.10 -32.72
N ILE A 11 1.51 -16.42 -32.55
CA ILE A 11 2.41 -17.42 -33.15
C ILE A 11 2.36 -17.33 -34.69
N LYS A 12 1.16 -17.22 -35.27
CA LYS A 12 0.98 -17.07 -36.72
C LYS A 12 1.59 -15.79 -37.30
N GLN A 13 1.59 -14.68 -36.54
CA GLN A 13 2.23 -13.44 -36.98
C GLN A 13 3.76 -13.55 -36.95
N ARG A 14 4.32 -14.22 -35.94
CA ARG A 14 5.77 -14.45 -35.82
C ARG A 14 6.33 -15.23 -37.00
N ASP A 15 5.66 -16.30 -37.41
CA ASP A 15 6.14 -17.19 -38.47
C ASP A 15 5.92 -16.61 -39.88
N LYS A 16 5.07 -15.58 -40.02
CA LYS A 16 4.83 -14.86 -41.28
C LYS A 16 5.74 -13.66 -41.50
N GLN A 17 6.67 -13.37 -40.59
CA GLN A 17 7.62 -12.29 -40.81
C GLN A 17 8.76 -12.81 -41.71
N PRO A 18 8.83 -12.44 -43.00
CA PRO A 18 10.00 -12.78 -43.82
C PRO A 18 11.22 -12.11 -43.19
N GLN A 19 12.27 -12.89 -42.93
CA GLN A 19 13.61 -12.37 -42.68
C GLN A 19 14.11 -11.69 -43.96
N SER A 20 13.64 -10.46 -44.22
CA SER A 20 14.30 -9.60 -45.20
C SER A 20 15.67 -9.23 -44.63
N ALA A 21 16.67 -9.91 -45.17
CA ALA A 21 18.07 -9.63 -44.95
C ALA A 21 18.42 -8.25 -45.51
N THR A 22 18.45 -7.24 -44.66
CA THR A 22 19.30 -6.05 -44.83
C THR A 22 20.03 -5.83 -43.52
N LYS A 23 21.15 -6.54 -43.36
CA LYS A 23 22.16 -6.26 -42.33
C LYS A 23 22.91 -4.98 -42.74
N THR A 24 22.24 -3.83 -42.70
CA THR A 24 22.95 -2.57 -42.49
C THR A 24 23.28 -2.54 -41.01
N THR A 25 24.57 -2.71 -40.70
CA THR A 25 25.10 -2.53 -39.35
C THR A 25 24.97 -1.05 -39.00
N PHE A 26 23.77 -0.62 -38.59
CA PHE A 26 23.59 0.66 -37.92
C PHE A 26 24.41 0.59 -36.64
N ARG A 27 25.62 1.16 -36.70
CA ARG A 27 26.35 1.56 -35.50
C ARG A 27 25.38 2.45 -34.74
N ARG A 28 24.79 1.92 -33.67
CA ARG A 28 24.02 2.72 -32.71
C ARG A 28 25.00 3.76 -32.18
N GLN A 29 24.95 4.97 -32.73
CA GLN A 29 25.55 6.11 -32.07
C GLN A 29 24.83 6.21 -30.72
N TYR A 30 25.58 6.07 -29.63
CA TYR A 30 25.06 6.31 -28.29
C TYR A 30 24.72 7.80 -28.20
N ALA A 31 23.52 8.17 -28.66
CA ALA A 31 22.92 9.44 -28.30
C ALA A 31 22.51 9.30 -26.83
N VAL A 32 23.07 10.15 -25.98
CA VAL A 32 22.61 10.31 -24.60
C VAL A 32 21.17 10.80 -24.70
N GLN A 33 20.22 9.87 -24.58
CA GLN A 33 18.80 10.16 -24.63
C GLN A 33 18.35 10.50 -23.22
N GLU A 34 17.92 11.75 -23.03
CA GLU A 34 17.35 12.19 -21.77
C GLU A 34 16.19 11.25 -21.38
N PRO A 35 16.10 10.86 -20.09
CA PRO A 35 15.09 9.92 -19.66
C PRO A 35 13.70 10.54 -19.85
N THR A 36 12.89 9.86 -20.64
CA THR A 36 11.47 10.18 -20.81
C THR A 36 10.73 10.14 -19.47
N ASN A 37 9.61 10.86 -19.36
CA ASN A 37 8.75 10.80 -18.16
C ASN A 37 8.35 9.35 -17.79
N GLN A 38 8.21 8.47 -18.79
CA GLN A 38 7.88 7.07 -18.56
C GLN A 38 9.06 6.27 -17.99
N SER A 39 10.29 6.53 -18.42
CA SER A 39 11.48 5.90 -17.83
C SER A 39 11.69 6.38 -16.40
N ILE A 40 11.53 7.68 -16.13
CA ILE A 40 11.63 8.24 -14.77
C ILE A 40 10.61 7.58 -13.84
N ALA A 41 9.36 7.43 -14.29
CA ALA A 41 8.32 6.77 -13.50
C ALA A 41 8.66 5.30 -13.22
N ARG A 42 9.21 4.56 -14.19
CA ARG A 42 9.65 3.17 -13.99
C ARG A 42 10.80 3.07 -12.99
N ASP A 43 11.79 3.95 -13.11
CA ASP A 43 12.93 3.97 -12.21
C ASP A 43 12.52 4.36 -10.78
N ALA A 44 11.58 5.30 -10.64
CA ALA A 44 11.02 5.68 -9.36
C ALA A 44 10.26 4.52 -8.68
N ILE A 45 9.47 3.77 -9.44
CA ILE A 45 8.76 2.58 -8.93
C ILE A 45 9.78 1.51 -8.50
N ALA A 46 10.77 1.22 -9.34
CA ALA A 46 11.80 0.24 -9.03
C ALA A 46 12.57 0.60 -7.74
N LYS A 47 12.95 1.87 -7.60
CA LYS A 47 13.60 2.39 -6.40
C LYS A 47 12.70 2.26 -5.17
N ALA A 48 11.43 2.64 -5.29
CA ALA A 48 10.48 2.52 -4.18
C ALA A 48 10.28 1.05 -3.74
N GLN A 49 10.31 0.10 -4.68
CA GLN A 49 10.25 -1.33 -4.36
C GLN A 49 11.51 -1.81 -3.63
N GLU A 50 12.69 -1.36 -4.06
CA GLU A 50 13.94 -1.69 -3.40
C GLU A 50 13.98 -1.13 -1.97
N ASP A 51 13.58 0.13 -1.79
CA ASP A 51 13.52 0.79 -0.49
C ASP A 51 12.48 0.13 0.42
N ALA A 52 11.30 -0.22 -0.10
CA ALA A 52 10.28 -0.97 0.64
C ALA A 52 10.77 -2.36 1.06
N SER A 53 11.53 -3.04 0.19
CA SER A 53 12.12 -4.33 0.52
C SER A 53 13.13 -4.21 1.65
N LYS A 54 14.03 -3.22 1.58
CA LYS A 54 14.98 -2.93 2.66
C LYS A 54 14.25 -2.64 3.97
N GLN A 55 13.24 -1.78 3.94
CA GLN A 55 12.47 -1.43 5.13
C GLN A 55 11.75 -2.64 5.73
N ALA A 56 11.12 -3.48 4.92
CA ALA A 56 10.47 -4.71 5.40
C ALA A 56 11.44 -5.66 6.12
N THR A 57 12.70 -5.77 5.66
CA THR A 57 13.70 -6.58 6.36
C THR A 57 14.11 -6.02 7.73
N ILE A 58 13.99 -4.70 7.91
CA ILE A 58 14.26 -4.02 9.17
C ILE A 58 13.04 -4.20 10.09
N ASP A 59 11.85 -3.87 9.58
CA ASP A 59 10.60 -3.89 10.34
C ASP A 59 10.34 -5.28 10.90
N THR A 60 10.46 -6.34 10.09
CA THR A 60 10.25 -7.74 10.52
C THR A 60 11.14 -8.18 11.67
N LYS A 61 12.33 -7.58 11.84
CA LYS A 61 13.27 -7.88 12.93
C LYS A 61 13.06 -6.97 14.15
N SER A 62 12.33 -5.88 14.00
CA SER A 62 12.03 -4.95 15.10
C SER A 62 11.04 -5.55 16.09
N LEU A 63 11.02 -5.01 17.31
CA LEU A 63 10.03 -5.42 18.30
C LEU A 63 8.66 -4.85 17.92
N HIS A 64 7.64 -5.70 17.98
CA HIS A 64 6.27 -5.30 17.70
C HIS A 64 5.39 -5.44 18.94
N VAL A 65 4.46 -4.49 19.08
CA VAL A 65 3.47 -4.45 20.16
C VAL A 65 2.07 -4.54 19.54
N ARG A 66 1.13 -5.15 20.28
CA ARG A 66 -0.28 -5.19 19.87
C ARG A 66 -1.06 -4.03 20.46
N ILE A 67 -1.64 -3.20 19.61
CA ILE A 67 -2.56 -2.11 19.99
C ILE A 67 -3.90 -2.31 19.28
N ASN A 68 -4.99 -2.39 20.03
CA ASN A 68 -6.35 -2.56 19.50
C ASN A 68 -6.50 -3.71 18.47
N GLY A 69 -5.75 -4.80 18.67
CA GLY A 69 -5.75 -5.96 17.78
C GLY A 69 -4.85 -5.85 16.53
N ARG A 70 -4.18 -4.72 16.31
CA ARG A 70 -3.17 -4.54 15.25
C ARG A 70 -1.76 -4.74 15.80
N CYS A 71 -0.87 -5.30 15.00
CA CYS A 71 0.56 -5.41 15.30
C CYS A 71 1.26 -4.19 14.71
N VAL A 72 1.97 -3.43 15.54
CA VAL A 72 2.67 -2.20 15.14
C VAL A 72 4.07 -2.19 15.74
N THR A 73 4.97 -1.42 15.16
CA THR A 73 6.31 -1.21 15.73
C THR A 73 6.25 -0.31 16.97
N GLU A 74 7.28 -0.32 17.81
CA GLU A 74 7.33 0.55 19.00
C GLU A 74 7.25 2.04 18.65
N ASN A 75 7.89 2.45 17.56
CA ASN A 75 7.85 3.84 17.10
C ASN A 75 6.43 4.25 16.72
N GLU A 76 5.71 3.39 15.99
CA GLU A 76 4.31 3.63 15.65
C GLU A 76 3.42 3.66 16.89
N ALA A 77 3.66 2.78 17.86
CA ALA A 77 2.95 2.78 19.13
C ALA A 77 3.12 4.13 19.86
N GLN A 78 4.35 4.64 19.94
CA GLN A 78 4.64 5.94 20.55
C GLN A 78 3.96 7.10 19.81
N VAL A 79 3.95 7.05 18.47
CA VAL A 79 3.26 8.07 17.66
C VAL A 79 1.76 8.02 17.89
N VAL A 80 1.15 6.84 17.97
CA VAL A 80 -0.28 6.68 18.29
C VAL A 80 -0.60 7.23 19.67
N ASP A 81 0.28 7.02 20.65
CA ASP A 81 0.11 7.56 22.00
C ASP A 81 0.24 9.09 22.03
N GLN A 82 1.18 9.67 21.27
CA GLN A 82 1.31 11.12 21.13
C GLN A 82 0.13 11.75 20.39
N LEU A 83 -0.46 11.02 19.44
CA LEU A 83 -1.64 11.43 18.68
C LEU A 83 -2.97 11.18 19.40
N LYS A 84 -2.95 10.74 20.68
CA LYS A 84 -4.17 10.69 21.49
C LYS A 84 -4.68 12.11 21.69
N VAL A 85 -5.57 12.52 20.79
CA VAL A 85 -6.36 13.73 20.92
C VAL A 85 -7.26 13.54 22.14
N ASP A 86 -7.20 14.47 23.08
CA ASP A 86 -8.10 14.49 24.22
C ASP A 86 -9.54 14.36 23.73
N SER A 87 -10.23 13.31 24.17
CA SER A 87 -11.61 13.11 23.79
C SER A 87 -12.42 14.32 24.22
N ALA A 88 -13.19 14.92 23.31
CA ALA A 88 -14.07 16.02 23.64
C ALA A 88 -14.91 15.66 24.88
N PRO A 89 -15.06 16.59 25.85
CA PRO A 89 -15.79 16.32 27.07
C PRO A 89 -17.23 15.90 26.72
N ALA A 90 -17.70 14.83 27.35
CA ALA A 90 -19.02 14.29 27.07
C ALA A 90 -20.10 15.31 27.41
N ASN A 91 -21.07 15.47 26.50
CA ASN A 91 -22.17 16.42 26.67
C ASN A 91 -22.96 16.10 27.96
N PRO A 92 -23.12 17.07 28.89
CA PRO A 92 -23.77 16.85 30.18
C PRO A 92 -25.24 16.40 30.05
N ASP A 93 -25.99 16.95 29.10
CA ASP A 93 -27.40 16.60 28.87
C ASP A 93 -27.52 15.13 28.43
N ARG A 94 -26.59 14.69 27.58
CA ARG A 94 -26.53 13.29 27.12
C ARG A 94 -26.23 12.35 28.28
N ILE A 95 -25.36 12.74 29.22
CA ILE A 95 -25.04 11.95 30.41
C ILE A 95 -26.28 11.82 31.30
N ASP A 96 -27.01 12.91 31.52
CA ASP A 96 -28.17 12.91 32.39
C ASP A 96 -29.34 12.12 31.79
N TYR A 97 -29.53 12.20 30.48
CA TYR A 97 -30.46 11.33 29.76
C TYR A 97 -30.09 9.85 29.90
N ILE A 98 -28.80 9.49 29.78
CA ILE A 98 -28.34 8.10 29.99
C ILE A 98 -28.59 7.64 31.43
N LYS A 99 -28.41 8.51 32.43
CA LYS A 99 -28.71 8.19 33.83
C LYS A 99 -30.21 7.95 34.05
N GLN A 100 -31.07 8.78 33.45
CA GLN A 100 -32.52 8.60 33.49
C GLN A 100 -32.94 7.27 32.85
N LEU A 101 -32.46 6.98 31.64
CA LEU A 101 -32.71 5.71 30.95
C LEU A 101 -32.26 4.50 31.77
N ARG A 102 -31.08 4.56 32.41
CA ARG A 102 -30.61 3.47 33.28
C ARG A 102 -31.54 3.23 34.47
N LYS A 103 -32.12 4.29 35.03
CA LYS A 103 -33.09 4.22 36.13
C LYS A 103 -34.41 3.62 35.65
N GLU A 104 -34.94 4.08 34.52
CA GLU A 104 -36.19 3.58 33.92
C GLU A 104 -36.10 2.10 33.55
N LEU A 105 -34.98 1.71 32.92
CA LEU A 105 -34.72 0.33 32.51
C LEU A 105 -34.25 -0.57 33.66
N LYS A 106 -34.16 -0.04 34.90
CA LYS A 106 -33.69 -0.76 36.10
C LYS A 106 -32.36 -1.49 35.90
N LEU A 107 -31.46 -0.91 35.12
CA LEU A 107 -30.16 -1.50 34.83
C LEU A 107 -29.30 -1.47 36.10
N LYS A 108 -28.87 -2.64 36.59
CA LYS A 108 -27.88 -2.72 37.66
C LYS A 108 -26.58 -2.07 37.19
N LYS A 109 -25.96 -1.25 38.05
CA LYS A 109 -24.57 -0.82 37.83
C LYS A 109 -23.72 -2.08 37.69
N ARG A 110 -23.00 -2.20 36.57
CA ARG A 110 -21.95 -3.22 36.46
C ARG A 110 -20.92 -2.89 37.54
N SER A 111 -20.67 -3.83 38.44
CA SER A 111 -19.51 -3.77 39.33
C SER A 111 -18.27 -3.87 38.44
N SER A 112 -17.55 -2.75 38.31
CA SER A 112 -16.20 -2.70 37.77
C SER A 112 -15.21 -3.15 38.84
#